data_AF-A0A482R648-F1
#
_entry.id   AF-A0A482R648-F1
#
_cell.length_a   1.000
_cell.length_b   1.000
_cell.length_c   1.000
_cell.angle_alpha   90.00
_cell.angle_beta   90.00
_cell.angle_gamma   90.00
#
_symmetry.space_group_name_H-M   'P 1'
#
loop_
_entity.id
_entity.type
_entity.pdbx_description
1 polymer ?
#
loop_
_entity_poly.entity_id
_entity_poly.type
_entity_poly.pdbx_seq_one_letter_code
_entity_poly.pdbx_strand_id
1 'polypeptide(L)'
;MLGAAQGDIIPSSPPPGIVVFLLASNESITLDGRLDEPAWQAVPWSDSFADITGDATAPAPYFDTRVKLRYDEHFLYVGAYLQETQVRRRAAARNLC
;
A
#
# COMPACT_ATOMS: atom_id res chain seq x y z
N MET A 1 -2.99 7.28 -39.73
CA MET A 1 -2.75 8.25 -38.65
C MET A 1 -3.62 7.88 -37.45
N LEU A 2 -3.21 6.90 -36.66
CA LEU A 2 -3.65 6.73 -35.28
C LEU A 2 -2.42 6.28 -34.49
N GLY A 3 -1.91 7.19 -33.65
CA GLY A 3 -0.77 6.93 -32.78
C GLY A 3 -1.18 6.02 -31.64
N ALA A 4 -0.43 4.94 -31.46
CA ALA A 4 -0.55 4.05 -30.32
C ALA A 4 -0.26 4.83 -29.02
N ALA A 5 -1.01 4.48 -27.97
CA ALA A 5 -0.87 4.99 -26.63
C ALA A 5 0.61 4.96 -26.20
N GLN A 6 1.17 6.14 -25.94
CA GLN A 6 2.50 6.28 -25.37
C GLN A 6 2.41 5.74 -23.94
N GLY A 7 3.06 4.59 -23.70
CA GLY A 7 3.10 3.96 -22.39
C GLY A 7 3.64 4.94 -21.35
N ASP A 8 2.83 5.16 -20.30
CA ASP A 8 3.22 5.96 -19.17
C ASP A 8 4.49 5.37 -18.55
N ILE A 9 5.54 6.20 -18.52
CA ILE A 9 6.81 5.89 -17.89
C ILE A 9 6.53 5.83 -16.37
N ILE A 10 6.29 4.64 -15.83
CA ILE A 10 6.35 4.44 -14.38
C ILE A 10 7.83 4.60 -14.01
N PRO A 11 8.22 5.64 -13.24
CA PRO A 11 9.62 5.81 -12.84
C PRO A 11 10.06 4.56 -12.06
N SER A 12 11.18 3.97 -12.48
CA SER A 12 11.66 2.64 -12.03
C SER A 12 12.10 2.57 -10.56
N SER A 13 11.98 3.66 -9.80
CA SER A 13 11.90 3.65 -8.34
C SER A 13 11.46 5.04 -7.91
N PRO A 14 10.36 5.21 -7.15
CA PRO A 14 10.14 6.48 -6.47
C PRO A 14 11.31 6.77 -5.52
N PRO A 15 11.62 8.05 -5.24
CA PRO A 15 12.56 8.42 -4.18
C PRO A 15 12.09 7.84 -2.84
N PRO A 16 13.00 7.55 -1.90
CA PRO A 16 12.67 6.87 -0.65
C PRO A 16 11.56 7.62 0.08
N GLY A 17 10.42 6.96 0.21
CA GLY A 17 9.20 7.61 0.66
C GLY A 17 7.93 6.88 0.23
N ILE A 18 6.82 7.30 0.83
CA ILE A 18 5.49 6.77 0.55
C ILE A 18 4.85 7.65 -0.51
N VAL A 19 4.55 7.07 -1.68
CA VAL A 19 3.88 7.76 -2.80
C VAL A 19 2.46 7.22 -2.96
N VAL A 20 1.50 8.12 -3.18
CA VAL A 20 0.10 7.78 -3.41
C VAL A 20 -0.22 7.99 -4.90
N PHE A 21 -0.77 6.96 -5.55
CA PHE A 21 -1.07 7.00 -6.98
C PHE A 21 -2.57 7.20 -7.22
N LEU A 22 -2.93 8.02 -8.21
CA LEU A 22 -4.33 8.19 -8.60
C LEU A 22 -4.90 6.86 -9.11
N LEU A 23 -6.11 6.51 -8.69
CA LEU A 23 -6.92 5.42 -9.22
C LEU A 23 -7.58 5.91 -10.52
N ALA A 24 -7.30 5.23 -11.63
CA ALA A 24 -7.86 5.66 -12.91
C ALA A 24 -9.39 5.45 -12.91
N SER A 25 -10.13 6.30 -13.62
CA SER A 25 -11.60 6.30 -13.60
C SER A 25 -12.25 5.00 -14.12
N ASN A 26 -11.50 4.15 -14.82
CA ASN A 26 -11.93 2.84 -15.31
C ASN A 26 -11.49 1.67 -14.41
N GLU A 27 -10.84 1.97 -13.28
CA GLU A 27 -10.42 0.99 -12.29
C GLU A 27 -11.32 1.06 -11.06
N SER A 28 -11.43 -0.05 -10.34
CA SER A 28 -12.14 -0.11 -9.06
C SER A 28 -11.40 -1.03 -8.12
N ILE A 29 -11.54 -0.79 -6.81
CA ILE A 29 -10.94 -1.58 -5.76
C ILE A 29 -12.06 -2.20 -4.94
N THR A 30 -12.08 -3.52 -4.82
CA THR A 30 -12.99 -4.21 -3.91
C THR A 30 -12.33 -4.34 -2.55
N LEU A 31 -13.03 -3.95 -1.47
CA LEU A 31 -12.51 -4.06 -0.10
C LEU A 31 -12.70 -5.47 0.49
N ASP A 32 -12.14 -6.49 -0.15
CA ASP A 32 -12.23 -7.89 0.26
C ASP A 32 -10.96 -8.41 0.98
N GLY A 33 -9.93 -7.57 1.07
CA GLY A 33 -8.64 -7.89 1.69
C GLY A 33 -7.63 -8.56 0.75
N ARG A 34 -7.93 -8.67 -0.55
CA ARG A 34 -7.02 -9.20 -1.58
C ARG A 34 -6.41 -8.05 -2.37
N LEU A 35 -5.15 -8.22 -2.77
CA LEU A 35 -4.40 -7.22 -3.55
C LEU A 35 -4.01 -7.75 -4.95
N ASP A 36 -4.76 -8.72 -5.46
CA ASP A 36 -4.52 -9.39 -6.75
C ASP A 36 -5.22 -8.68 -7.93
N GLU A 37 -6.04 -7.67 -7.67
CA GLU A 37 -6.73 -6.88 -8.70
C GLU A 37 -5.76 -6.02 -9.55
N PRO A 38 -6.08 -5.72 -10.82
CA PRO A 38 -5.23 -4.90 -11.69
C PRO A 38 -4.88 -3.54 -11.09
N ALA A 39 -5.83 -2.91 -10.40
CA ALA A 39 -5.65 -1.63 -9.74
C ALA A 39 -4.52 -1.64 -8.69
N TRP A 40 -4.28 -2.79 -8.03
CA TRP A 40 -3.18 -2.95 -7.08
C TRP A 40 -1.88 -3.37 -7.76
N GLN A 41 -1.95 -4.17 -8.82
CA GLN A 41 -0.76 -4.61 -9.55
C GLN A 41 -0.10 -3.46 -10.34
N ALA A 42 -0.87 -2.43 -10.71
CA ALA A 42 -0.38 -1.25 -11.43
C ALA A 42 0.54 -0.34 -10.61
N VAL A 43 0.63 -0.52 -9.28
CA VAL A 43 1.45 0.33 -8.40
C VAL A 43 2.52 -0.44 -7.65
N PRO A 44 3.72 0.15 -7.48
CA PRO A 44 4.78 -0.49 -6.72
C PRO A 44 4.44 -0.51 -5.22
N TRP A 45 5.08 -1.44 -4.50
CA TRP A 45 5.16 -1.36 -3.06
C TRP A 45 6.01 -0.15 -2.64
N SER A 46 5.72 0.42 -1.47
CA SER A 46 6.64 1.31 -0.77
C SER A 46 7.91 0.55 -0.38
N ASP A 47 8.93 1.32 0.01
CA ASP A 47 10.02 0.79 0.82
C ASP A 47 9.48 0.20 2.13
N SER A 48 10.24 -0.74 2.70
CA SER A 48 9.97 -1.28 4.03
C SER A 48 10.01 -0.17 5.07
N PHE A 49 9.07 -0.21 6.00
CA PHE A 49 9.02 0.74 7.10
C PHE A 49 10.22 0.52 8.03
N ALA A 50 10.84 1.62 8.44
CA ALA A 50 11.91 1.64 9.42
C ALA A 50 11.35 1.90 10.83
N ASP A 51 12.21 1.77 11.83
CA ASP A 51 11.87 2.14 13.21
C ASP A 51 11.57 3.65 13.30
N ILE A 52 10.46 4.01 13.98
CA ILE A 52 9.96 5.39 14.09
C ILE A 52 10.19 6.02 15.46
N THR A 53 10.92 5.35 16.36
CA THR A 53 11.20 5.89 17.71
C THR A 53 12.15 7.08 17.70
N GLY A 54 12.84 7.32 16.58
CA GLY A 54 13.82 8.40 16.43
C GLY A 54 15.20 8.06 17.00
N ASP A 55 15.40 6.83 17.47
CA ASP A 55 16.71 6.33 17.87
C ASP A 55 17.49 5.85 16.64
N ALA A 56 18.52 6.61 16.25
CA ALA A 56 19.38 6.28 15.12
C ALA A 56 20.21 5.00 15.33
N THR A 57 20.26 4.47 16.56
CA THR A 57 20.95 3.22 16.90
C THR A 57 20.03 2.01 16.90
N ALA A 58 18.72 2.22 16.69
CA ALA A 58 17.76 1.13 16.64
C ALA A 58 18.09 0.16 15.49
N PRO A 59 18.05 -1.17 15.74
CA PRO A 59 18.20 -2.14 14.67
C PRO A 59 17.02 -2.05 13.70
N ALA A 60 17.22 -2.52 12.46
CA ALA A 60 16.12 -2.64 11.51
C ALA A 60 14.99 -3.50 12.09
N PRO A 61 13.71 -3.17 11.82
CA PRO A 61 12.58 -3.95 12.31
C PRO A 61 12.69 -5.42 11.90
N TYR A 62 12.36 -6.33 12.82
CA TYR A 62 12.37 -7.77 12.58
C TYR A 62 11.34 -8.22 11.54
N PHE A 63 10.27 -7.44 11.37
CA PHE A 63 9.15 -7.77 10.50
C PHE A 63 9.04 -6.74 9.39
N ASP A 64 8.98 -7.24 8.16
CA ASP A 64 8.75 -6.39 7.00
C ASP A 64 7.32 -5.87 7.01
N THR A 65 7.20 -4.55 6.91
CA THR A 65 5.93 -3.84 6.72
C THR A 65 6.09 -2.89 5.56
N ARG A 66 5.20 -3.00 4.58
CA ARG A 66 5.19 -2.15 3.39
C ARG A 66 3.77 -1.95 2.90
N VAL A 67 3.54 -0.89 2.13
CA VAL A 67 2.20 -0.49 1.69
C VAL A 67 2.13 -0.21 0.18
N LYS A 68 0.93 -0.35 -0.37
CA LYS A 68 0.51 0.23 -1.65
C LYS A 68 -0.55 1.27 -1.36
N LEU A 69 -0.46 2.43 -1.99
CA LEU A 69 -1.40 3.54 -1.78
C LEU A 69 -2.02 4.01 -3.08
N ARG A 70 -3.35 4.11 -3.08
CA ARG A 70 -4.16 4.57 -4.20
C ARG A 70 -5.19 5.58 -3.71
N TYR A 71 -5.62 6.53 -4.54
CA TYR A 71 -6.69 7.45 -4.15
C TYR A 71 -7.60 7.82 -5.33
N ASP A 72 -8.83 8.19 -5.04
CA ASP A 72 -9.75 8.85 -5.96
C ASP A 72 -10.34 10.12 -5.31
N GLU A 73 -11.40 10.70 -5.87
CA GLU A 73 -12.06 11.91 -5.35
C GLU A 73 -12.74 11.71 -3.98
N HIS A 74 -12.95 10.46 -3.57
CA HIS A 74 -13.74 10.09 -2.40
C HIS A 74 -12.93 9.40 -1.31
N PHE A 75 -11.93 8.59 -1.70
CA PHE A 75 -11.25 7.68 -0.79
C PHE A 75 -9.74 7.61 -1.00
N LEU A 76 -9.03 7.39 0.11
CA LEU A 76 -7.66 6.89 0.13
C LEU A 76 -7.71 5.38 0.43
N TYR A 77 -7.15 4.58 -0.46
CA TYR A 77 -7.05 3.13 -0.33
C TYR A 77 -5.64 2.74 0.12
N VAL A 78 -5.59 1.88 1.14
CA VAL A 78 -4.33 1.41 1.75
C VAL A 78 -4.30 -0.12 1.69
N GLY A 79 -3.39 -0.67 0.88
CA GLY A 79 -3.06 -2.09 0.88
C GLY A 79 -1.78 -2.33 1.67
N ALA A 80 -1.82 -3.13 2.74
CA ALA A 80 -0.67 -3.33 3.61
C ALA A 80 -0.22 -4.79 3.61
N TYR A 81 1.09 -4.99 3.54
CA TYR A 81 1.74 -6.25 3.83
C TYR A 81 2.36 -6.16 5.23
N LEU A 82 1.97 -7.08 6.12
CA LEU A 82 2.50 -7.17 7.48
C LEU A 82 3.04 -8.59 7.67
N GLN A 83 4.35 -8.72 7.81
CA GLN A 83 4.95 -9.98 8.21
C GLN A 83 4.74 -10.19 9.71
N GLU A 84 4.18 -11.34 10.11
CA GLU A 84 3.99 -11.68 11.52
C GLU A 84 4.12 -13.19 11.72
N THR A 85 4.76 -13.59 12.83
CA THR A 85 4.97 -14.99 13.24
C THR A 85 3.90 -15.49 14.21
N GLN A 86 3.27 -14.60 14.97
CA GLN A 86 2.29 -14.92 16.02
C GLN A 86 1.04 -14.05 15.87
N VAL A 87 0.20 -14.37 14.89
CA VAL A 87 -1.06 -13.65 14.68
C VAL A 87 -2.03 -13.94 15.81
N ARG A 88 -2.34 -12.93 16.64
CA ARG A 88 -3.34 -13.03 17.71
C ARG A 88 -4.39 -11.94 17.58
N ARG A 89 -5.67 -12.33 17.54
CA ARG A 89 -6.82 -11.42 17.61
C ARG A 89 -7.38 -11.43 19.02
N ARG A 90 -7.26 -10.32 19.76
CA ARG A 90 -8.04 -10.10 20.98
C ARG A 90 -9.33 -9.38 20.59
N ALA A 91 -10.42 -10.13 20.44
CA ALA A 91 -11.74 -9.53 20.22
C ALA A 91 -12.26 -8.98 21.55
N ALA A 92 -12.24 -7.65 21.73
CA ALA A 92 -13.11 -7.02 22.73
C ALA A 92 -14.54 -7.08 22.18
N ALA A 93 -15.47 -7.64 22.96
CA ALA A 93 -16.89 -7.57 22.65
C ALA A 93 -17.26 -6.11 22.40
N ARG A 94 -17.95 -5.85 21.28
CA ARG A 94 -18.45 -4.50 20.98
C ARG A 94 -19.45 -4.15 22.06
N ASN A 95 -19.28 -2.99 22.70
CA ASN A 95 -20.31 -2.39 23.54
C ASN A 95 -21.51 -2.06 22.66
N LEU A 96 -22.42 -3.02 22.52
CA LEU A 96 -23.77 -2.79 22.04
C LEU A 96 -24.57 -2.39 23.28
N CYS A 97 -24.77 -1.08 23.45
CA CYS A 97 -25.85 -0.55 24.25
C CYS A 97 -27.15 -0.63 23.45
#